data_AF-A0A376YJR1-F1
#
_entry.id   AF-A0A376YJR1-F1
#
_cell.length_a   1.000
_cell.length_b   1.000
_cell.length_c   1.000
_cell.angle_alpha   90.00
_cell.angle_beta   90.00
_cell.angle_gamma   90.00
#
_symmetry.space_group_name_H-M   'P 1'
#
loop_
_entity.id
_entity.type
_entity.pdbx_description
1 polymer ?
#
loop_
_entity_poly.entity_id
_entity_poly.type
_entity_poly.pdbx_seq_one_letter_code
_entity_poly.pdbx_strand_id
1 'polypeptide(L)'
;MTKNTKNVVLEKSYAEYMEGFTDAATGEAKRGFMTVVSELEQRFPDPTSIESEKEKKDFVKLFGEYLRAENILQNYDEFATLKALQQIDLSDPVAVEKFKAEHYVDDEKFAELQTIRLPADRKIQDYRSAYNDIRDWQRREKEAEKKEKSTTDWDDVVFEVDLLKSQEINLDYILGLIFEHNRQNKGKGEMIEEVKRLIRSSLGNRAKEGLVVDFIQQTNLDDLPDKASIIEAFFTFAQREQQREAESIDKRRKSQ
;
A
#
# COMPACT_ATOMS: atom_id res chain seq x y z
N MET A 1 16.10 -40.69 -9.76
CA MET A 1 16.41 -39.28 -9.43
C MET A 1 15.39 -38.29 -10.01
N THR A 2 14.09 -38.62 -10.07
CA THR A 2 13.08 -37.82 -10.80
C THR A 2 11.95 -37.23 -9.92
N LYS A 3 11.96 -37.46 -8.61
CA LYS A 3 10.93 -36.92 -7.70
C LYS A 3 11.19 -35.48 -7.25
N ASN A 4 12.45 -35.07 -7.06
CA ASN A 4 12.76 -33.71 -6.61
C ASN A 4 12.63 -32.65 -7.70
N THR A 5 12.93 -32.97 -8.97
CA THR A 5 12.91 -31.99 -10.06
C THR A 5 11.50 -31.47 -10.36
N LYS A 6 10.44 -32.28 -10.14
CA LYS A 6 9.05 -31.81 -10.29
C LYS A 6 8.66 -30.78 -9.21
N ASN A 7 9.08 -30.98 -7.97
CA ASN A 7 8.77 -30.06 -6.85
C ASN A 7 9.60 -28.78 -6.88
N VAL A 8 10.72 -28.75 -7.61
CA VAL A 8 11.59 -27.57 -7.77
C VAL A 8 11.14 -26.69 -8.95
N VAL A 9 10.38 -27.24 -9.90
CA VAL A 9 9.96 -26.54 -11.13
C VAL A 9 8.49 -26.09 -11.07
N LEU A 10 7.66 -26.71 -10.23
CA LEU A 10 6.25 -26.34 -10.08
C LEU A 10 6.06 -25.39 -8.89
N GLU A 11 5.31 -24.30 -9.10
CA GLU A 11 4.88 -23.43 -8.01
C GLU A 11 4.05 -24.20 -6.98
N LYS A 12 4.09 -23.75 -5.72
CA LYS A 12 3.27 -24.29 -4.64
C LYS A 12 1.80 -24.01 -4.89
N SER A 13 0.92 -24.82 -4.32
CA SER A 13 -0.52 -24.61 -4.44
C SER A 13 -0.98 -23.33 -3.71
N TYR A 14 -2.13 -22.80 -4.13
CA TYR A 14 -2.80 -21.69 -3.44
C TYR A 14 -2.97 -21.96 -1.94
N ALA A 15 -3.43 -23.17 -1.57
CA ALA A 15 -3.65 -23.56 -0.18
C ALA A 15 -2.34 -23.56 0.62
N GLU A 16 -1.24 -24.06 0.06
CA GLU A 16 0.08 -24.01 0.70
C GLU A 16 0.52 -22.57 0.99
N TYR A 17 0.29 -21.61 0.08
CA TYR A 17 0.62 -20.21 0.34
C TYR A 17 -0.33 -19.54 1.35
N MET A 18 -1.60 -19.94 1.41
CA MET A 18 -2.57 -19.41 2.38
C MET A 18 -2.34 -19.93 3.79
N GLU A 19 -2.04 -21.22 3.95
CA GLU A 19 -1.95 -21.92 5.24
C GLU A 19 -0.51 -22.09 5.73
N GLY A 20 0.45 -22.17 4.80
CA GLY A 20 1.87 -22.41 5.08
C GLY A 20 2.30 -23.79 4.62
N PHE A 21 3.61 -23.95 4.41
CA PHE A 21 4.19 -25.21 3.95
C PHE A 21 5.63 -25.36 4.42
N THR A 22 6.13 -26.59 4.43
CA THR A 22 7.56 -26.86 4.57
C THR A 22 8.18 -27.03 3.19
N ASP A 23 9.18 -26.22 2.88
CA ASP A 23 9.90 -26.29 1.62
C ASP A 23 10.68 -27.62 1.56
N ALA A 24 10.38 -28.44 0.56
CA ALA A 24 11.01 -29.75 0.41
C ALA A 24 12.48 -29.67 -0.04
N ALA A 25 12.91 -28.54 -0.61
CA ALA A 25 14.28 -28.31 -1.06
C ALA A 25 15.16 -27.73 0.04
N THR A 26 14.65 -26.79 0.84
CA THR A 26 15.43 -26.14 1.91
C THR A 26 15.16 -26.71 3.30
N GLY A 27 14.03 -27.41 3.49
CA GLY A 27 13.56 -27.86 4.81
C GLY A 27 12.96 -26.72 5.66
N GLU A 28 12.87 -25.51 5.11
CA GLU A 28 12.38 -24.33 5.84
C GLU A 28 10.86 -24.33 5.95
N ALA A 29 10.34 -24.07 7.15
CA ALA A 29 8.91 -23.85 7.35
C ALA A 29 8.55 -22.42 6.93
N LYS A 30 7.76 -22.29 5.86
CA LYS A 30 7.17 -21.03 5.44
C LYS A 30 5.78 -20.88 6.02
N ARG A 31 5.56 -19.74 6.67
CA ARG A 31 4.27 -19.37 7.25
C ARG A 31 3.27 -19.05 6.14
N GLY A 32 2.01 -19.41 6.36
CA GLY A 32 0.92 -19.04 5.44
C GLY A 32 0.55 -17.57 5.54
N PHE A 33 0.00 -17.03 4.46
CA PHE A 33 -0.50 -15.67 4.39
C PHE A 33 -1.50 -15.36 5.51
N MET A 34 -2.42 -16.27 5.85
CA MET A 34 -3.40 -16.05 6.92
C MET A 34 -2.75 -15.98 8.31
N THR A 35 -1.63 -16.66 8.52
CA THR A 35 -0.85 -16.56 9.75
C THR A 35 -0.22 -15.16 9.86
N VAL A 36 0.37 -14.67 8.77
CA VAL A 36 0.98 -13.33 8.71
C VAL A 36 -0.07 -12.23 8.92
N VAL A 37 -1.23 -12.35 8.28
CA VAL A 37 -2.37 -11.44 8.47
C VAL A 37 -2.82 -11.41 9.93
N SER A 38 -3.04 -12.57 10.52
CA SER A 38 -3.48 -12.67 11.93
C SER A 38 -2.46 -12.05 12.88
N GLU A 39 -1.17 -12.26 12.63
CA GLU A 39 -0.11 -11.68 13.45
C GLU A 39 -0.01 -10.16 13.29
N LEU A 40 -0.20 -9.63 12.07
CA LEU A 40 -0.23 -8.17 11.84
C LEU A 40 -1.36 -7.51 12.63
N GLU A 41 -2.56 -8.09 12.62
CA GLU A 41 -3.71 -7.55 13.34
C GLU A 41 -3.55 -7.66 14.86
N GLN A 42 -2.94 -8.75 15.36
CA GLN A 42 -2.73 -8.95 16.80
C GLN A 42 -1.60 -8.10 17.37
N ARG A 43 -0.46 -8.01 16.66
CA ARG A 43 0.74 -7.32 17.16
C ARG A 43 0.75 -5.84 16.80
N PHE A 44 0.18 -5.49 15.65
CA PHE A 44 0.14 -4.12 15.14
C PHE A 44 -1.31 -3.72 14.77
N PRO A 45 -2.25 -3.77 15.74
CA PRO A 45 -3.65 -3.40 15.51
C PRO A 45 -3.79 -1.92 15.14
N ASP A 46 -2.80 -1.09 15.41
CA ASP A 46 -2.69 0.29 14.92
C ASP A 46 -1.25 0.57 14.48
N PRO A 47 -0.95 0.62 13.17
CA PRO A 47 0.41 0.85 12.69
C PRO A 47 0.88 2.29 12.86
N THR A 48 -0.01 3.23 13.22
CA THR A 48 0.38 4.62 13.48
C THR A 48 0.97 4.81 14.88
N SER A 49 0.77 3.84 15.76
CA SER A 49 1.25 3.85 17.15
C SER A 49 2.61 3.15 17.34
N ILE A 50 3.36 2.88 16.26
CA ILE A 50 4.65 2.17 16.31
C ILE A 50 5.79 3.14 16.66
N GLU A 51 6.26 3.10 17.90
CA GLU A 51 7.23 4.07 18.42
C GLU A 51 8.65 3.53 18.63
N SER A 52 8.83 2.37 19.26
CA SER A 52 10.18 1.88 19.57
C SER A 52 10.92 1.34 18.33
N GLU A 53 12.25 1.44 18.31
CA GLU A 53 13.05 0.87 17.21
C GLU A 53 12.82 -0.63 17.02
N LYS A 54 12.65 -1.36 18.13
CA LYS A 54 12.35 -2.80 18.12
C LYS A 54 10.99 -3.07 17.46
N GLU A 55 9.94 -2.34 17.83
CA GLU A 55 8.62 -2.51 17.20
C GLU A 55 8.66 -2.14 15.72
N LYS A 56 9.36 -1.06 15.36
CA LYS A 56 9.58 -0.69 13.96
C LYS A 56 10.24 -1.83 13.17
N LYS A 57 11.30 -2.44 13.73
CA LYS A 57 12.02 -3.56 13.10
C LYS A 57 11.11 -4.78 12.94
N ASP A 58 10.41 -5.16 14.01
CA ASP A 58 9.50 -6.31 14.01
C ASP A 58 8.35 -6.12 13.00
N PHE A 59 7.78 -4.91 12.94
CA PHE A 59 6.75 -4.55 11.98
C PHE A 59 7.27 -4.62 10.53
N VAL A 60 8.44 -4.05 10.25
CA VAL A 60 9.02 -4.08 8.90
C VAL A 60 9.25 -5.52 8.44
N LYS A 61 9.78 -6.39 9.30
CA LYS A 61 9.95 -7.81 8.96
C LYS A 61 8.61 -8.48 8.63
N LEU A 62 7.62 -8.31 9.50
CA LEU A 62 6.32 -8.95 9.34
C LEU A 62 5.55 -8.42 8.12
N PHE A 63 5.55 -7.11 7.90
CA PHE A 63 4.87 -6.51 6.75
C PHE A 63 5.61 -6.78 5.44
N GLY A 64 6.95 -6.92 5.46
CA GLY A 64 7.71 -7.39 4.30
C GLY A 64 7.35 -8.83 3.91
N GLU A 65 7.12 -9.71 4.90
CA GLU A 65 6.56 -11.04 4.65
C GLU A 65 5.15 -10.98 4.03
N TYR A 66 4.29 -10.09 4.54
CA TYR A 66 2.96 -9.85 3.95
C TYR A 66 3.06 -9.43 2.48
N LEU A 67 3.90 -8.44 2.15
CA LEU A 67 4.05 -7.94 0.77
C LEU A 67 4.51 -9.04 -0.19
N ARG A 68 5.47 -9.87 0.24
CA ARG A 68 5.96 -11.00 -0.58
C ARG A 68 4.88 -12.05 -0.80
N ALA A 69 4.16 -12.42 0.26
CA ALA A 69 3.07 -13.40 0.17
C ALA A 69 1.91 -12.89 -0.69
N GLU A 70 1.49 -11.63 -0.49
CA GLU A 70 0.46 -10.96 -1.30
C GLU A 70 0.86 -10.92 -2.78
N ASN A 71 2.11 -10.57 -3.09
CA ASN A 71 2.60 -10.51 -4.48
C ASN A 71 2.60 -11.88 -5.18
N ILE A 72 2.89 -12.96 -4.45
CA ILE A 72 2.81 -14.31 -5.00
C ILE A 72 1.34 -14.70 -5.23
N LEU A 73 0.49 -14.45 -4.23
CA LEU A 73 -0.93 -14.80 -4.27
C LEU A 73 -1.70 -14.05 -5.37
N GLN A 74 -1.25 -12.86 -5.78
CA GLN A 74 -1.83 -12.12 -6.92
C GLN A 74 -1.83 -12.90 -8.24
N ASN A 75 -1.00 -13.94 -8.39
CA ASN A 75 -1.00 -14.80 -9.58
C ASN A 75 -2.06 -15.92 -9.55
N TYR A 76 -2.84 -16.03 -8.47
CA TYR A 76 -3.85 -17.08 -8.28
C TYR A 76 -5.26 -16.52 -8.46
N ASP A 77 -6.06 -17.16 -9.31
CA ASP A 77 -7.44 -16.76 -9.60
C ASP A 77 -8.31 -16.78 -8.34
N GLU A 78 -8.04 -17.70 -7.40
CA GLU A 78 -8.74 -17.78 -6.12
C GLU A 78 -8.51 -16.53 -5.26
N PHE A 79 -7.28 -15.99 -5.27
CA PHE A 79 -6.98 -14.77 -4.52
C PHE A 79 -7.59 -13.54 -5.17
N ALA A 80 -7.58 -13.46 -6.51
CA ALA A 80 -8.26 -12.39 -7.25
C ALA A 80 -9.76 -12.38 -6.96
N THR A 81 -10.38 -13.56 -6.94
CA THR A 81 -11.80 -13.76 -6.59
C THR A 81 -12.08 -13.37 -5.15
N LEU A 82 -11.20 -13.74 -4.21
CA LEU A 82 -11.32 -13.34 -2.80
C LEU A 82 -11.21 -11.82 -2.62
N LYS A 83 -10.33 -11.13 -3.36
CA LYS A 83 -10.22 -9.66 -3.34
C LYS A 83 -11.44 -9.00 -3.95
N ALA A 84 -11.98 -9.52 -5.05
CA ALA A 84 -13.20 -9.01 -5.66
C ALA A 84 -14.41 -9.15 -4.72
N LEU A 85 -14.49 -10.24 -3.95
CA LEU A 85 -15.52 -10.44 -2.93
C LEU A 85 -15.56 -9.32 -1.88
N GLN A 86 -14.42 -8.70 -1.56
CA GLN A 86 -14.37 -7.59 -0.59
C GLN A 86 -15.06 -6.30 -1.09
N GLN A 87 -15.31 -6.20 -2.40
CA GLN A 87 -15.88 -5.00 -3.03
C GLN A 87 -17.38 -5.13 -3.31
N ILE A 88 -17.97 -6.32 -3.13
CA ILE A 88 -19.39 -6.53 -3.42
C ILE A 88 -20.25 -6.26 -2.19
N ASP A 89 -21.45 -5.73 -2.43
CA ASP A 89 -22.49 -5.65 -1.41
C ASP A 89 -23.12 -7.03 -1.21
N LEU A 90 -22.72 -7.72 -0.14
CA LEU A 90 -23.24 -9.05 0.21
C LEU A 90 -24.73 -9.05 0.56
N SER A 91 -25.33 -7.88 0.81
CA SER A 91 -26.76 -7.76 1.08
C SER A 91 -27.60 -7.64 -0.19
N ASP A 92 -26.98 -7.42 -1.36
CA ASP A 92 -27.64 -7.36 -2.66
C ASP A 92 -27.55 -8.73 -3.39
N PRO A 93 -28.65 -9.48 -3.49
CA PRO A 93 -28.65 -10.78 -4.16
C PRO A 93 -28.29 -10.68 -5.65
N VAL A 94 -28.58 -9.56 -6.31
CA VAL A 94 -28.25 -9.38 -7.74
C VAL A 94 -26.75 -9.23 -7.92
N ALA A 95 -26.09 -8.45 -7.04
CA ALA A 95 -24.65 -8.30 -7.02
C ALA A 95 -23.95 -9.64 -6.73
N VAL A 96 -24.47 -10.42 -5.78
CA VAL A 96 -23.94 -11.75 -5.43
C VAL A 96 -24.04 -12.74 -6.59
N GLU A 97 -25.21 -12.84 -7.24
CA GLU A 97 -25.37 -13.76 -8.37
C GLU A 97 -24.52 -13.36 -9.58
N LYS A 98 -24.38 -12.05 -9.83
CA LYS A 98 -23.46 -11.54 -10.85
C LYS A 98 -22.01 -11.93 -10.53
N PHE A 99 -21.57 -11.74 -9.29
CA PHE A 99 -20.23 -12.11 -8.85
C PHE A 99 -19.96 -13.61 -9.05
N LYS A 100 -20.88 -14.47 -8.61
CA LYS A 100 -20.76 -15.92 -8.79
C LYS A 100 -20.63 -16.32 -10.26
N ALA A 101 -21.42 -15.69 -11.14
CA ALA A 101 -21.37 -15.95 -12.58
C ALA A 101 -20.06 -15.47 -13.23
N GLU A 102 -19.55 -14.28 -12.85
CA GLU A 102 -18.31 -13.71 -13.41
C GLU A 102 -17.07 -14.49 -12.98
N HIS A 103 -17.07 -15.01 -11.74
CA HIS A 103 -15.93 -15.73 -11.16
C HIS A 103 -16.08 -17.26 -11.18
N TYR A 104 -17.16 -17.79 -11.78
CA TYR A 104 -17.47 -19.22 -11.83
C TYR A 104 -17.48 -19.91 -10.45
N VAL A 105 -18.08 -19.25 -9.47
CA VAL A 105 -18.14 -19.70 -8.06
C VAL A 105 -19.52 -20.27 -7.75
N ASP A 106 -19.59 -21.51 -7.26
CA ASP A 106 -20.82 -22.12 -6.77
C ASP A 106 -21.12 -21.75 -5.30
N ASP A 107 -22.28 -22.16 -4.78
CA ASP A 107 -22.71 -21.80 -3.42
C ASP A 107 -21.78 -22.35 -2.32
N GLU A 108 -21.19 -23.53 -2.52
CA GLU A 108 -20.27 -24.14 -1.58
C GLU A 108 -18.96 -23.34 -1.52
N LYS A 109 -18.38 -23.04 -2.69
CA LYS A 109 -17.16 -22.25 -2.80
C LYS A 109 -17.36 -20.81 -2.37
N PHE A 110 -18.53 -20.23 -2.63
CA PHE A 110 -18.90 -18.90 -2.16
C PHE A 110 -18.93 -18.86 -0.63
N ALA A 111 -19.54 -19.85 0.02
CA ALA A 111 -19.56 -19.96 1.47
C ALA A 111 -18.14 -20.10 2.05
N GLU A 112 -17.26 -20.89 1.42
CA GLU A 112 -15.84 -20.99 1.81
C GLU A 112 -15.14 -19.63 1.76
N LEU A 113 -15.28 -18.89 0.65
CA LEU A 113 -14.64 -17.58 0.49
C LEU A 113 -15.12 -16.57 1.54
N GLN A 114 -16.38 -16.65 1.97
CA GLN A 114 -16.93 -15.80 3.04
C GLN A 114 -16.33 -16.10 4.43
N THR A 115 -15.74 -17.28 4.64
CA THR A 115 -15.06 -17.60 5.90
C THR A 115 -13.70 -16.92 6.01
N ILE A 116 -13.07 -16.60 4.87
CA ILE A 116 -11.75 -15.98 4.81
C ILE A 116 -11.89 -14.47 5.04
N ARG A 117 -11.33 -13.99 6.16
CA ARG A 117 -11.31 -12.57 6.49
C ARG A 117 -9.99 -11.94 6.09
N LEU A 118 -10.03 -11.08 5.08
CA LEU A 118 -8.90 -10.21 4.74
C LEU A 118 -8.98 -8.90 5.52
N PRO A 119 -7.84 -8.26 5.83
CA PRO A 119 -7.85 -6.91 6.36
C PRO A 119 -8.50 -5.96 5.36
N ALA A 120 -9.23 -4.96 5.87
CA ALA A 120 -9.81 -3.92 5.02
C ALA A 120 -8.71 -3.19 4.24
N ASP A 121 -9.01 -2.76 3.00
CA ASP A 121 -8.03 -2.06 2.15
C ASP A 121 -7.45 -0.81 2.83
N ARG A 122 -8.28 -0.09 3.61
CA ARG A 122 -7.83 1.04 4.43
C ARG A 122 -6.76 0.64 5.44
N LYS A 123 -6.91 -0.52 6.06
CA LYS A 123 -5.94 -1.04 7.03
C LYS A 123 -4.60 -1.36 6.35
N ILE A 124 -4.66 -1.97 5.18
CA ILE A 124 -3.47 -2.25 4.36
C ILE A 124 -2.78 -0.95 3.93
N GLN A 125 -3.53 0.09 3.58
CA GLN A 125 -2.97 1.42 3.28
C GLN A 125 -2.25 2.03 4.49
N ASP A 126 -2.84 1.93 5.68
CA ASP A 126 -2.21 2.42 6.92
C ASP A 126 -0.90 1.67 7.21
N TYR A 127 -0.87 0.34 7.01
CA TYR A 127 0.36 -0.45 7.11
C TYR A 127 1.43 -0.01 6.10
N ARG A 128 1.06 0.20 4.83
CA ARG A 128 1.99 0.70 3.81
C ARG A 128 2.56 2.07 4.16
N SER A 129 1.73 2.98 4.68
CA SER A 129 2.19 4.29 5.13
C SER A 129 3.22 4.16 6.25
N ALA A 130 2.91 3.40 7.30
CA ALA A 130 3.82 3.18 8.42
C ALA A 130 5.14 2.53 7.98
N TYR A 131 5.08 1.57 7.06
CA TYR A 131 6.26 0.91 6.51
C TYR A 131 7.17 1.86 5.76
N ASN A 132 6.59 2.73 4.92
CA ASN A 132 7.33 3.79 4.23
C ASN A 132 7.90 4.82 5.22
N ASP A 133 7.15 5.18 6.26
CA ASP A 133 7.60 6.11 7.31
C ASP A 133 8.82 5.59 8.06
N ILE A 134 8.79 4.31 8.44
CA ILE A 134 9.91 3.65 9.11
C ILE A 134 11.13 3.57 8.18
N ARG A 135 10.93 3.28 6.89
CA ARG A 135 12.02 3.29 5.91
C ARG A 135 12.68 4.66 5.78
N ASP A 136 11.87 5.71 5.65
CA ASP A 136 12.36 7.09 5.51
C ASP A 136 13.02 7.59 6.80
N TRP A 137 12.50 7.20 7.95
CA TRP A 137 13.15 7.41 9.25
C TRP A 137 14.50 6.70 9.31
N GLN A 138 14.56 5.39 9.03
CA GLN A 138 15.81 4.62 9.14
C GLN A 138 16.90 5.14 8.19
N ARG A 139 16.55 5.56 6.97
CA ARG A 139 17.50 6.19 6.06
C ARG A 139 18.08 7.48 6.64
N ARG A 140 17.23 8.33 7.25
CA ARG A 140 17.66 9.58 7.90
C ARG A 140 18.53 9.31 9.12
N GLU A 141 18.17 8.32 9.94
CA GLU A 141 18.98 7.91 11.08
C GLU A 141 20.34 7.41 10.62
N LYS A 142 20.44 6.53 9.61
CA LYS A 142 21.74 6.08 9.08
C LYS A 142 22.62 7.23 8.57
N GLU A 143 22.02 8.29 8.03
CA GLU A 143 22.74 9.50 7.61
C GLU A 143 23.20 10.35 8.83
N ALA A 144 22.41 10.36 9.91
CA ALA A 144 22.67 11.08 11.16
C ALA A 144 23.59 10.33 12.15
N GLU A 145 23.61 8.99 12.12
CA GLU A 145 24.37 8.04 12.96
C GLU A 145 25.90 8.15 12.80
N LYS A 146 26.39 9.13 12.02
CA LYS A 146 27.73 9.68 12.25
C LYS A 146 27.89 10.30 13.66
N LYS A 147 26.85 10.38 14.50
CA LYS A 147 26.90 11.02 15.84
C LYS A 147 26.29 10.26 17.03
N GLU A 148 25.33 9.33 16.88
CA GLU A 148 24.80 8.49 17.98
C GLU A 148 24.57 7.05 17.51
N LYS A 149 24.61 6.06 18.42
CA LYS A 149 24.44 4.62 18.12
C LYS A 149 22.96 4.22 18.28
N SER A 150 22.32 3.72 17.24
CA SER A 150 21.03 3.01 17.36
C SER A 150 21.14 1.87 18.38
N THR A 151 20.03 1.64 19.09
CA THR A 151 19.93 0.57 20.09
C THR A 151 19.53 -0.77 19.48
N THR A 152 19.12 -0.78 18.21
CA THR A 152 18.63 -1.94 17.48
C THR A 152 19.49 -2.18 16.25
N ASP A 153 19.94 -3.42 16.05
CA ASP A 153 20.63 -3.79 14.80
C ASP A 153 19.62 -3.83 13.64
N TRP A 154 19.92 -3.16 12.52
CA TRP A 154 19.07 -3.08 11.33
C TRP A 154 19.68 -3.79 10.10
N ASP A 155 20.85 -4.40 10.22
CA ASP A 155 21.59 -4.93 9.07
C ASP A 155 20.94 -6.20 8.48
N ASP A 156 20.14 -6.91 9.27
CA ASP A 156 19.35 -8.07 8.85
C ASP A 156 17.98 -7.71 8.25
N VAL A 157 17.67 -6.42 8.10
CA VAL A 157 16.38 -5.94 7.56
C VAL A 157 16.57 -5.46 6.11
N VAL A 158 15.90 -6.14 5.19
CA VAL A 158 15.80 -5.73 3.78
C VAL A 158 14.40 -5.20 3.51
N PHE A 159 14.29 -3.96 3.03
CA PHE A 159 13.01 -3.38 2.65
C PHE A 159 12.58 -3.82 1.24
N GLU A 160 11.34 -4.28 1.11
CA GLU A 160 10.69 -4.68 -0.16
C GLU A 160 10.35 -3.50 -1.09
N VAL A 161 11.37 -2.77 -1.55
CA VAL A 161 11.19 -1.53 -2.36
C VAL A 161 10.51 -1.80 -3.71
N ASP A 162 10.87 -2.89 -4.39
CA ASP A 162 10.34 -3.19 -5.73
C ASP A 162 8.86 -3.57 -5.68
N LEU A 163 8.44 -4.28 -4.62
CA LEU A 163 7.03 -4.61 -4.38
C LEU A 163 6.19 -3.37 -4.07
N LEU A 164 6.76 -2.37 -3.39
CA LEU A 164 6.06 -1.11 -3.15
C LEU A 164 5.91 -0.28 -4.42
N LYS A 165 6.93 -0.29 -5.29
CA LYS A 165 6.89 0.45 -6.57
C LYS A 165 5.89 -0.13 -7.55
N SER A 166 5.81 -1.46 -7.66
CA SER A 166 4.89 -2.12 -8.60
C SER A 166 3.42 -1.86 -8.29
N GLN A 167 3.12 -1.45 -7.05
CA GLN A 167 1.78 -1.18 -6.56
C GLN A 167 1.51 0.32 -6.34
N GLU A 168 2.33 1.20 -6.92
CA GLU A 168 2.11 2.64 -6.81
C GLU A 168 0.85 3.09 -7.54
N ILE A 169 -0.02 3.75 -6.80
CA ILE A 169 -1.16 4.47 -7.36
C ILE A 169 -0.63 5.64 -8.21
N ASN A 170 -1.07 5.72 -9.47
CA ASN A 170 -0.72 6.84 -10.34
C ASN A 170 -1.33 8.14 -9.81
N LEU A 171 -0.56 9.24 -9.88
CA LEU A 171 -1.00 10.56 -9.46
C LEU A 171 -2.30 10.99 -10.16
N ASP A 172 -2.50 10.61 -11.42
CA ASP A 172 -3.74 10.91 -12.16
C ASP A 172 -4.98 10.30 -11.49
N TYR A 173 -4.86 9.11 -10.90
CA TYR A 173 -5.95 8.49 -10.14
C TYR A 173 -6.25 9.27 -8.87
N ILE A 174 -5.22 9.71 -8.15
CA ILE A 174 -5.37 10.54 -6.94
C ILE A 174 -6.09 11.86 -7.29
N LEU A 175 -5.70 12.50 -8.40
CA LEU A 175 -6.37 13.71 -8.89
C LEU A 175 -7.83 13.43 -9.30
N GLY A 176 -8.11 12.27 -9.90
CA GLY A 176 -9.46 11.83 -10.19
C GLY A 176 -10.33 11.67 -8.93
N LEU A 177 -9.78 11.09 -7.85
CA LEU A 177 -10.46 10.96 -6.56
C LEU A 177 -10.74 12.32 -5.91
N ILE A 178 -9.78 13.25 -5.97
CA ILE A 178 -9.96 14.62 -5.47
C ILE A 178 -11.17 15.28 -6.15
N PHE A 179 -11.27 15.14 -7.49
CA PHE A 179 -12.40 15.66 -8.24
C PHE A 179 -13.73 15.03 -7.84
N GLU A 180 -13.80 13.70 -7.74
CA GLU A 180 -15.02 12.98 -7.35
C GLU A 180 -15.48 13.36 -5.93
N HIS A 181 -14.53 13.41 -4.99
CA HIS A 181 -14.80 13.77 -3.61
C HIS A 181 -15.31 15.21 -3.49
N ASN A 182 -14.80 16.14 -4.31
CA ASN A 182 -15.31 17.52 -4.36
C ASN A 182 -16.75 17.57 -4.86
N ARG A 183 -17.08 16.79 -5.92
CA ARG A 183 -18.46 16.74 -6.47
C ARG A 183 -19.48 16.15 -5.50
N GLN A 184 -19.03 15.33 -4.54
CA GLN A 184 -19.86 14.80 -3.46
C GLN A 184 -20.08 15.81 -2.31
N ASN A 185 -19.59 17.07 -2.43
CA ASN A 185 -19.65 18.10 -1.39
C ASN A 185 -19.07 17.67 -0.03
N LYS A 186 -18.17 16.71 -0.04
CA LYS A 186 -17.42 16.33 1.16
C LYS A 186 -16.36 17.41 1.41
N GLY A 187 -16.29 17.94 2.63
CA GLY A 187 -15.46 19.11 2.94
C GLY A 187 -13.98 18.92 2.59
N LYS A 188 -13.29 20.01 2.21
CA LYS A 188 -11.86 19.99 1.83
C LYS A 188 -10.96 19.35 2.90
N GLY A 189 -11.29 19.49 4.18
CA GLY A 189 -10.52 18.89 5.28
C GLY A 189 -10.47 17.36 5.24
N GLU A 190 -11.62 16.71 5.08
CA GLU A 190 -11.71 15.24 5.01
C GLU A 190 -10.97 14.71 3.77
N MET A 191 -11.16 15.40 2.63
CA MET A 191 -10.46 15.10 1.38
C MET A 191 -8.94 15.16 1.53
N ILE A 192 -8.42 16.20 2.18
CA ILE A 192 -6.98 16.36 2.40
C ILE A 192 -6.42 15.19 3.22
N GLU A 193 -7.12 14.76 4.27
CA GLU A 193 -6.64 13.65 5.11
C GLU A 193 -6.69 12.30 4.37
N GLU A 194 -7.67 12.08 3.50
CA GLU A 194 -7.71 10.91 2.63
C GLU A 194 -6.58 10.92 1.59
N VAL A 195 -6.38 12.04 0.90
CA VAL A 195 -5.32 12.21 -0.09
C VAL A 195 -3.93 12.06 0.53
N LYS A 196 -3.70 12.63 1.72
CA LYS A 196 -2.42 12.45 2.45
C LYS A 196 -2.13 10.98 2.70
N ARG A 197 -3.11 10.19 3.15
CA ARG A 197 -2.93 8.75 3.37
C ARG A 197 -2.59 8.01 2.09
N LEU A 198 -3.32 8.27 1.00
CA LEU A 198 -3.05 7.66 -0.31
C LEU A 198 -1.64 8.00 -0.80
N ILE A 199 -1.24 9.26 -0.73
CA ILE A 199 0.10 9.72 -1.14
C ILE A 199 1.18 9.09 -0.28
N ARG A 200 1.00 9.04 1.04
CA ARG A 200 1.99 8.45 1.97
C ARG A 200 2.15 6.95 1.81
N SER A 201 1.11 6.24 1.38
CA SER A 201 1.18 4.81 1.06
C SER A 201 1.98 4.53 -0.23
N SER A 202 2.11 5.51 -1.13
CA SER A 202 2.82 5.41 -2.41
C SER A 202 4.25 5.95 -2.30
N LEU A 203 5.23 5.07 -2.50
CA LEU A 203 6.65 5.38 -2.30
C LEU A 203 7.14 6.58 -3.14
N GLY A 204 6.80 6.61 -4.43
CA GLY A 204 7.22 7.65 -5.39
C GLY A 204 6.43 8.97 -5.29
N ASN A 205 5.28 8.96 -4.61
CA ASN A 205 4.43 10.15 -4.51
C ASN A 205 4.56 10.89 -3.17
N ARG A 206 5.17 10.30 -2.13
CA ARG A 206 5.33 10.95 -0.81
C ARG A 206 5.95 12.35 -0.89
N ALA A 207 6.99 12.51 -1.70
CA ALA A 207 7.66 13.80 -1.88
C ALA A 207 6.75 14.89 -2.48
N LYS A 208 5.62 14.51 -3.08
CA LYS A 208 4.63 15.42 -3.66
C LYS A 208 3.47 15.74 -2.70
N GLU A 209 3.47 15.20 -1.48
CA GLU A 209 2.37 15.42 -0.51
C GLU A 209 2.08 16.90 -0.31
N GLY A 210 3.11 17.70 0.00
CA GLY A 210 2.96 19.14 0.19
C GLY A 210 2.35 19.82 -1.04
N LEU A 211 2.90 19.53 -2.22
CA LEU A 211 2.42 20.10 -3.49
C LEU A 211 0.95 19.78 -3.78
N VAL A 212 0.50 18.54 -3.51
CA VAL A 212 -0.90 18.15 -3.72
C VAL A 212 -1.82 18.79 -2.67
N VAL A 213 -1.38 18.85 -1.41
CA VAL A 213 -2.15 19.53 -0.34
C VAL A 213 -2.30 21.02 -0.65
N ASP A 214 -1.22 21.68 -1.05
CA ASP A 214 -1.22 23.09 -1.45
C ASP A 214 -2.14 23.33 -2.64
N PHE A 215 -2.13 22.42 -3.64
CA PHE A 215 -3.05 22.49 -4.77
C PHE A 215 -4.53 22.45 -4.32
N ILE A 216 -4.91 21.52 -3.43
CA ILE A 216 -6.29 21.41 -2.92
C ILE A 216 -6.70 22.67 -2.13
N GLN A 217 -5.77 23.23 -1.35
CA GLN A 217 -6.03 24.41 -0.53
C GLN A 217 -6.16 25.69 -1.36
N GLN A 218 -5.27 25.87 -2.33
CA GLN A 218 -5.13 27.13 -3.10
C GLN A 218 -5.99 27.18 -4.36
N THR A 219 -6.52 26.03 -4.82
CA THR A 219 -7.36 25.96 -6.01
C THR A 219 -8.85 25.93 -5.63
N ASN A 220 -9.66 26.67 -6.39
CA ASN A 220 -11.11 26.48 -6.36
C ASN A 220 -11.48 25.28 -7.23
N LEU A 221 -11.71 24.13 -6.59
CA LEU A 221 -12.04 22.87 -7.28
C LEU A 221 -13.43 22.90 -7.92
N ASP A 222 -14.29 23.84 -7.51
CA ASP A 222 -15.63 23.99 -8.07
C ASP A 222 -15.61 24.50 -9.51
N ASP A 223 -14.58 25.27 -9.86
CA ASP A 223 -14.37 25.85 -11.21
C ASP A 223 -13.86 24.82 -12.23
N LEU A 224 -13.50 23.62 -11.77
CA LEU A 224 -13.01 22.53 -12.62
C LEU A 224 -14.20 21.70 -13.13
N PRO A 225 -14.47 21.66 -14.45
CA PRO A 225 -15.66 21.01 -14.99
C PRO A 225 -15.57 19.48 -15.05
N ASP A 226 -14.36 18.92 -15.18
CA ASP A 226 -14.16 17.48 -15.35
C ASP A 226 -12.80 16.99 -14.81
N LYS A 227 -12.61 15.66 -14.86
CA LYS A 227 -11.36 15.00 -14.43
C LYS A 227 -10.13 15.38 -15.26
N ALA A 228 -10.30 15.73 -16.54
CA ALA A 228 -9.17 16.14 -17.37
C ALA A 228 -8.67 17.53 -16.94
N SER A 229 -9.60 18.42 -16.62
CA SER A 229 -9.34 19.79 -16.20
C SER A 229 -8.59 19.87 -14.87
N ILE A 230 -8.87 18.98 -13.91
CA ILE A 230 -8.10 18.93 -12.65
C ILE A 230 -6.65 18.50 -12.87
N ILE A 231 -6.42 17.60 -13.83
CA ILE A 231 -5.06 17.13 -14.17
C ILE A 231 -4.27 18.30 -14.77
N GLU A 232 -4.84 19.00 -15.76
CA GLU A 232 -4.20 20.17 -16.38
C GLU A 232 -3.96 21.29 -15.37
N ALA A 233 -4.94 21.58 -14.51
CA ALA A 233 -4.83 22.59 -13.46
C ALA A 233 -3.71 22.26 -12.46
N PHE A 234 -3.61 20.99 -12.04
CA PHE A 234 -2.55 20.54 -11.15
C PHE A 234 -1.16 20.70 -11.79
N PHE A 235 -0.96 20.29 -13.03
CA PHE A 235 0.34 20.45 -13.69
C PHE A 235 0.71 21.92 -13.90
N THR A 236 -0.27 22.76 -14.22
CA THR A 236 -0.07 24.22 -14.32
C THR A 236 0.33 24.81 -12.97
N PHE A 237 -0.33 24.39 -11.88
CA PHE A 237 0.02 24.79 -10.52
C PHE A 237 1.44 24.33 -10.15
N ALA A 238 1.77 23.06 -10.40
CA ALA A 238 3.07 22.47 -10.12
C ALA A 238 4.22 23.18 -10.84
N GLN A 239 4.04 23.52 -12.12
CA GLN A 239 5.03 24.29 -12.88
C GLN A 239 5.28 25.68 -12.28
N ARG A 240 4.21 26.36 -11.83
CA ARG A 240 4.33 27.68 -11.18
C ARG A 240 5.08 27.59 -9.86
N GLU A 241 4.76 26.60 -9.02
CA GLU A 241 5.46 26.40 -7.74
C GLU A 241 6.92 26.00 -7.95
N GLN A 242 7.21 25.13 -8.92
CA GLN A 242 8.57 24.76 -9.30
C GLN A 242 9.41 25.98 -9.70
N GLN A 243 8.83 26.90 -10.48
CA GLN A 243 9.51 28.12 -10.90
C GLN A 243 9.76 29.06 -9.71
N ARG A 244 8.80 29.22 -8.80
CA ARG A 244 8.94 30.02 -7.57
C ARG A 244 10.04 29.47 -6.67
N GLU A 245 10.09 28.15 -6.48
CA GLU A 245 11.13 27.51 -5.69
C GLU A 245 12.52 27.73 -6.28
N ALA A 246 12.69 27.55 -7.60
CA ALA A 246 13.95 27.77 -8.31
C ALA A 246 14.46 29.22 -8.13
N GLU A 247 13.59 30.21 -8.32
CA GLU A 247 13.93 31.62 -8.10
C GLU A 247 14.29 31.93 -6.64
N SER A 248 13.62 31.27 -5.68
CA SER A 248 13.91 31.45 -4.26
C SER A 248 15.29 30.89 -3.86
N ILE A 249 15.68 29.75 -4.45
CA ILE A 249 17.00 29.13 -4.22
C ILE A 249 18.10 30.03 -4.79
N ASP A 250 17.90 30.58 -5.98
CA ASP A 250 18.85 31.51 -6.61
C ASP A 250 19.04 32.79 -5.80
N LYS A 251 17.96 33.33 -5.21
CA LYS A 251 18.04 34.49 -4.32
C LYS A 251 18.77 34.17 -3.02
N ARG A 252 18.51 33.01 -2.40
CA ARG A 252 19.21 32.57 -1.18
C ARG A 252 20.70 32.34 -1.42
N ARG A 253 21.07 31.75 -2.55
CA ARG A 253 22.48 31.53 -2.95
C ARG A 253 23.25 32.82 -3.25
N LYS A 254 22.58 33.87 -3.73
CA LYS A 254 23.20 35.19 -3.97
C LYS A 254 23.30 36.06 -2.71
N SER A 255 22.67 35.64 -1.62
CA SER A 255 22.60 36.37 -0.34
C SER A 255 23.50 35.78 0.75
N GLN A 256 24.25 34.71 0.43
CA GLN A 256 25.33 34.11 1.22
C GLN A 256 26.67 34.41 0.55
#